data_AF-A0A532TWU0-F1
#
_entry.id   AF-A0A532TWU0-F1
#
_cell.length_a   1.000
_cell.length_b   1.000
_cell.length_c   1.000
_cell.angle_alpha   90.00
_cell.angle_beta   90.00
_cell.angle_gamma   90.00
#
_symmetry.space_group_name_H-M   'P 1'
#
loop_
_entity.id
_entity.type
_entity.pdbx_description
1 polymer ?
#
loop_
_entity_poly.entity_id
_entity_poly.type
_entity_poly.pdbx_seq_one_letter_code
_entity_poly.pdbx_strand_id
1 'polypeptide(L)'
;VPQDERVKLLARHNLHVTFGELRRIRQAIVEGSLGEHVELRCRAHPRLLEGLRRLARYRDFLERFDPVTKPSAFCYLGEESVNRPEVVRSWSRLNGRYEPPQLPILALLPAFGKERPKLEEPERTHLVRLVPPFGAVPEELEEIYPLGQFQVPRELDAMQIKSVAEGLSRFLERYGGHYERVLLFNDERRWGKSLVEACKDVVKKLKVIQL
;
A
#
# COMPACT_ATOMS: atom_id res chain seq x y z
N VAL A 1 12.84 -45.36 -20.72
CA VAL A 1 11.36 -45.34 -20.80
C VAL A 1 10.98 -45.29 -22.28
N PRO A 2 10.22 -46.27 -22.79
CA PRO A 2 9.63 -46.25 -24.13
C PRO A 2 8.89 -44.95 -24.41
N GLN A 3 8.80 -44.54 -25.68
CA GLN A 3 8.21 -43.26 -26.07
C GLN A 3 6.77 -43.10 -25.55
N ASP A 4 5.93 -44.12 -25.72
CA ASP A 4 4.52 -44.08 -25.31
C ASP A 4 4.36 -43.98 -23.80
N GLU A 5 5.18 -44.71 -23.05
CA GLU A 5 5.19 -44.66 -21.59
C GLU A 5 5.66 -43.28 -21.11
N ARG A 6 6.69 -42.70 -21.75
CA ARG A 6 7.15 -41.34 -21.44
C ARG A 6 6.06 -40.30 -21.71
N VAL A 7 5.36 -40.41 -22.84
CA VAL A 7 4.22 -39.52 -23.17
C VAL A 7 3.12 -39.64 -22.13
N LYS A 8 2.75 -40.86 -21.72
CA LYS A 8 1.73 -41.10 -20.69
C LYS A 8 2.13 -40.51 -19.34
N LEU A 9 3.39 -40.64 -18.94
CA LEU A 9 3.91 -40.08 -17.69
C LEU A 9 3.92 -38.55 -17.71
N LEU A 10 4.38 -37.94 -18.80
CA LEU A 10 4.36 -36.49 -18.97
C LEU A 10 2.94 -35.93 -18.97
N ALA A 11 2.00 -36.59 -19.66
CA ALA A 11 0.60 -36.19 -19.66
C ALA A 11 -0.01 -36.24 -18.25
N ARG A 12 0.24 -37.32 -17.49
CA ARG A 12 -0.18 -37.43 -16.08
C ARG A 12 0.43 -36.33 -15.22
N HIS A 13 1.73 -36.07 -15.35
CA HIS A 13 2.40 -34.99 -14.64
C HIS A 13 1.76 -33.63 -14.94
N ASN A 14 1.55 -33.32 -16.23
CA ASN A 14 0.92 -32.06 -16.64
C ASN A 14 -0.48 -31.89 -16.03
N LEU A 15 -1.30 -32.94 -16.04
CA LEU A 15 -2.61 -32.91 -15.38
C LEU A 15 -2.49 -32.65 -13.87
N HIS A 16 -1.56 -33.32 -13.19
CA HIS A 16 -1.34 -33.08 -11.77
C HIS A 16 -0.92 -31.63 -11.47
N VAL A 17 -0.05 -31.05 -12.30
CA VAL A 17 0.38 -29.64 -12.18
C VAL A 17 -0.79 -28.70 -12.42
N THR A 18 -1.58 -28.90 -13.49
CA THR A 18 -2.73 -28.05 -13.82
C THR A 18 -3.79 -28.09 -12.71
N PHE A 19 -4.19 -29.28 -12.25
CA PHE A 19 -5.16 -29.38 -11.15
C PHE A 19 -4.59 -28.89 -9.82
N GLY A 20 -3.28 -29.04 -9.60
CA GLY A 20 -2.60 -28.45 -8.46
C GLY A 20 -2.69 -26.93 -8.46
N GLU A 21 -2.52 -26.29 -9.62
CA GLU A 21 -2.68 -24.84 -9.75
C GLU A 21 -4.11 -24.38 -9.51
N LEU A 22 -5.10 -25.08 -10.06
CA LEU A 22 -6.51 -24.75 -9.80
C LEU A 22 -6.85 -24.83 -8.31
N ARG A 23 -6.31 -25.81 -7.58
CA ARG A 23 -6.49 -25.90 -6.12
C ARG A 23 -5.86 -24.71 -5.40
N ARG A 24 -4.64 -24.30 -5.79
CA ARG A 24 -3.96 -23.12 -5.22
C ARG A 24 -4.73 -21.82 -5.48
N ILE A 25 -5.25 -21.64 -6.69
CA ILE A 25 -6.08 -20.47 -7.03
C ILE A 25 -7.34 -20.43 -6.16
N ARG A 26 -8.04 -21.56 -6.00
CA ARG A 26 -9.23 -21.62 -5.13
C ARG A 26 -8.87 -21.30 -3.68
N GLN A 27 -7.76 -21.82 -3.19
CA GLN A 27 -7.30 -21.53 -1.84
C GLN A 27 -6.98 -20.04 -1.66
N ALA A 28 -6.27 -19.44 -2.63
CA ALA A 28 -5.96 -18.01 -2.61
C ALA A 28 -7.21 -17.12 -2.65
N ILE A 29 -8.28 -17.55 -3.32
CA ILE A 29 -9.59 -16.87 -3.27
C ILE A 29 -10.18 -16.94 -1.86
N VAL A 30 -10.19 -18.13 -1.24
CA VAL A 30 -10.74 -18.35 0.11
C VAL A 30 -9.97 -17.54 1.16
N GLU A 31 -8.65 -17.47 1.02
CA GLU A 31 -7.77 -16.72 1.93
C GLU A 31 -7.72 -15.21 1.64
N GLY A 32 -8.29 -14.75 0.52
CA GLY A 32 -8.21 -13.35 0.11
C GLY A 32 -6.84 -12.92 -0.46
N SER A 33 -5.96 -13.88 -0.77
CA SER A 33 -4.59 -13.68 -1.26
C SER A 33 -4.44 -13.87 -2.78
N LEU A 34 -5.53 -13.81 -3.55
CA LEU A 34 -5.51 -14.00 -5.00
C LEU A 34 -4.60 -12.99 -5.71
N GLY A 35 -4.58 -11.73 -5.26
CA GLY A 35 -3.73 -10.70 -5.85
C GLY A 35 -2.24 -11.06 -5.74
N GLU A 36 -1.81 -11.45 -4.54
CA GLU A 36 -0.46 -11.95 -4.26
C GLU A 36 -0.11 -13.17 -5.13
N HIS A 37 -1.04 -14.11 -5.25
CA HIS A 37 -0.84 -15.31 -6.07
C HIS A 37 -0.64 -14.96 -7.55
N VAL A 38 -1.42 -14.02 -8.08
CA VAL A 38 -1.28 -13.53 -9.47
C VAL A 38 0.05 -12.83 -9.66
N GLU A 39 0.44 -11.92 -8.75
CA GLU A 39 1.72 -11.21 -8.82
C GLU A 39 2.89 -12.18 -8.85
N LEU A 40 2.89 -13.18 -7.95
CA LEU A 40 3.92 -14.22 -7.91
C LEU A 40 4.00 -15.00 -9.23
N ARG A 41 2.86 -15.36 -9.82
CA ARG A 41 2.82 -16.09 -11.11
C ARG A 41 3.27 -15.26 -12.28
N CYS A 42 2.91 -13.98 -12.31
CA CYS A 42 3.26 -13.09 -13.42
C CYS A 42 4.77 -12.79 -13.52
N ARG A 43 5.54 -13.02 -12.45
CA ARG A 43 7.00 -12.92 -12.49
C ARG A 43 7.70 -14.06 -13.23
N ALA A 44 7.00 -15.13 -13.59
CA ALA A 44 7.59 -16.27 -14.31
C ALA A 44 8.04 -15.94 -15.74
N HIS A 45 7.48 -14.90 -16.38
CA HIS A 45 7.83 -14.54 -17.76
C HIS A 45 7.54 -13.05 -18.05
N PRO A 46 8.40 -12.32 -18.79
CA PRO A 46 8.22 -10.89 -19.06
C PRO A 46 6.85 -10.51 -19.65
N ARG A 47 6.29 -11.32 -20.56
CA ARG A 47 4.95 -11.09 -21.13
C ARG A 47 3.82 -11.20 -20.10
N LEU A 48 3.96 -12.05 -19.08
CA LEU A 48 2.97 -12.15 -18.01
C LEU A 48 3.04 -10.94 -17.08
N LEU A 49 4.26 -10.49 -16.76
CA LEU A 49 4.48 -9.26 -16.00
C LEU A 49 3.94 -8.03 -16.76
N GLU A 50 4.14 -7.98 -18.07
CA GLU A 50 3.54 -6.94 -18.91
C GLU A 50 2.00 -6.98 -18.85
N GLY A 51 1.41 -8.18 -18.88
CA GLY A 51 -0.03 -8.37 -18.67
C GLY A 51 -0.52 -7.83 -17.33
N LEU A 52 0.20 -8.13 -16.24
CA LEU A 52 -0.11 -7.61 -14.90
C LEU A 52 -0.03 -6.08 -14.85
N ARG A 53 1.00 -5.47 -15.45
CA ARG A 53 1.12 -4.01 -15.54
C ARG A 53 0.00 -3.38 -16.34
N ARG A 54 -0.47 -4.04 -17.42
CA ARG A 54 -1.62 -3.57 -18.19
C ARG A 54 -2.93 -3.68 -17.40
N LEU A 55 -3.07 -4.67 -16.53
CA LEU A 55 -4.24 -4.84 -15.67
C LEU A 55 -4.50 -3.63 -14.77
N ALA A 56 -3.45 -2.90 -14.38
CA ALA A 56 -3.56 -1.66 -13.59
C ALA A 56 -4.47 -0.60 -14.22
N ARG A 57 -4.63 -0.59 -15.55
CA ARG A 57 -5.55 0.33 -16.25
C ARG A 57 -7.02 0.07 -15.92
N TYR A 58 -7.34 -1.11 -15.41
CA TYR A 58 -8.68 -1.54 -15.05
C TYR A 58 -8.91 -1.55 -13.53
N ARG A 59 -8.03 -0.90 -12.75
CA ARG A 59 -8.10 -0.90 -11.28
C ARG A 59 -9.45 -0.43 -10.73
N ASP A 60 -10.06 0.59 -11.34
CA ASP A 60 -11.36 1.12 -10.91
C ASP A 60 -12.53 0.19 -11.22
N PHE A 61 -12.36 -0.70 -12.21
CA PHE A 61 -13.32 -1.77 -12.48
C PHE A 61 -13.15 -2.90 -11.47
N LEU A 62 -11.91 -3.32 -11.20
CA LEU A 62 -11.60 -4.39 -10.25
C LEU A 62 -12.01 -4.02 -8.82
N GLU A 63 -11.80 -2.78 -8.42
CA GLU A 63 -12.14 -2.28 -7.07
C GLU A 63 -13.62 -2.48 -6.70
N ARG A 64 -14.52 -2.41 -7.69
CA ARG A 64 -15.97 -2.57 -7.50
C ARG A 64 -16.36 -3.98 -7.06
N PHE A 65 -15.57 -4.98 -7.41
CA PHE A 65 -15.85 -6.39 -7.13
C PHE A 65 -14.96 -6.97 -6.04
N ASP A 66 -13.88 -6.27 -5.69
CA ASP A 66 -12.98 -6.71 -4.64
C ASP A 66 -13.67 -6.61 -3.25
N PRO A 67 -13.57 -7.64 -2.39
CA PRO A 67 -14.14 -7.58 -1.04
C PRO A 67 -13.64 -6.39 -0.22
N VAL A 68 -14.51 -5.76 0.57
CA VAL A 68 -14.15 -4.61 1.41
C VAL A 68 -13.10 -4.98 2.47
N THR A 69 -13.20 -6.19 3.01
CA THR A 69 -12.27 -6.76 3.99
C THR A 69 -11.85 -8.17 3.53
N LYS A 70 -10.64 -8.58 3.88
CA LYS A 70 -10.08 -9.90 3.57
C LYS A 70 -9.49 -10.52 4.83
N PRO A 71 -9.50 -11.86 4.96
CA PRO A 71 -8.94 -12.51 6.13
C PRO A 71 -7.41 -12.47 6.17
N SER A 72 -6.74 -12.36 5.01
CA SER A 72 -5.30 -12.15 4.93
C SER A 72 -4.92 -10.67 4.98
N ALA A 73 -3.74 -10.38 5.52
CA ALA A 73 -3.10 -9.08 5.39
C ALA A 73 -2.79 -8.74 3.92
N PHE A 74 -2.80 -7.46 3.58
CA PHE A 74 -2.30 -6.97 2.28
C PHE A 74 -0.78 -7.13 2.21
N CYS A 75 -0.26 -7.85 1.23
CA CYS A 75 1.18 -8.01 1.05
C CYS A 75 1.66 -7.23 -0.19
N TYR A 76 2.59 -6.31 0.03
CA TYR A 76 3.26 -5.59 -1.05
C TYR A 76 4.41 -6.44 -1.63
N LEU A 77 4.26 -6.93 -2.87
CA LEU A 77 5.28 -7.76 -3.53
C LEU A 77 5.98 -7.05 -4.69
N GLY A 78 5.49 -5.88 -5.11
CA GLY A 78 6.20 -4.99 -6.04
C GLY A 78 5.35 -3.81 -6.50
N GLU A 79 5.89 -3.06 -7.45
CA GLU A 79 5.26 -1.82 -7.95
C GLU A 79 3.83 -2.00 -8.43
N GLU A 80 3.47 -3.18 -8.96
CA GLU A 80 2.11 -3.46 -9.40
C GLU A 80 1.09 -3.45 -8.25
N SER A 81 1.54 -3.76 -7.01
CA SER A 81 0.69 -3.82 -5.83
C SER A 81 0.06 -2.46 -5.48
N VAL A 82 0.66 -1.32 -5.87
CA VAL A 82 0.06 0.02 -5.63
C VAL A 82 -1.25 0.23 -6.38
N ASN A 83 -1.48 -0.54 -7.46
CA ASN A 83 -2.69 -0.45 -8.28
C ASN A 83 -3.75 -1.46 -7.85
N ARG A 84 -3.51 -2.20 -6.75
CA ARG A 84 -4.49 -3.15 -6.24
C ARG A 84 -5.73 -2.46 -5.67
N PRO A 85 -6.91 -3.09 -5.78
CA PRO A 85 -8.17 -2.58 -5.26
C PRO A 85 -8.11 -2.00 -3.85
N GLU A 86 -7.40 -2.66 -2.93
CA GLU A 86 -7.27 -2.27 -1.54
C GLU A 86 -6.65 -0.88 -1.39
N VAL A 87 -5.59 -0.60 -2.15
CA VAL A 87 -4.87 0.69 -2.12
C VAL A 87 -5.72 1.78 -2.77
N VAL A 88 -6.29 1.49 -3.95
CA VAL A 88 -7.14 2.41 -4.71
C VAL A 88 -8.36 2.84 -3.88
N ARG A 89 -9.00 1.87 -3.22
CA ARG A 89 -10.14 2.11 -2.33
C ARG A 89 -9.75 2.97 -1.13
N SER A 90 -8.65 2.66 -0.46
CA SER A 90 -8.19 3.44 0.69
C SER A 90 -7.99 4.91 0.30
N TRP A 91 -7.35 5.18 -0.84
CA TRP A 91 -7.18 6.54 -1.36
C TRP A 91 -8.50 7.22 -1.69
N SER A 92 -9.39 6.52 -2.40
CA SER A 92 -10.71 7.05 -2.75
C SER A 92 -11.54 7.40 -1.52
N ARG A 93 -11.53 6.55 -0.49
CA ARG A 93 -12.27 6.78 0.76
C ARG A 93 -11.67 7.88 1.62
N LEU A 94 -10.34 7.94 1.75
CA LEU A 94 -9.67 9.01 2.48
C LEU A 94 -9.94 10.38 1.82
N ASN A 95 -9.89 10.43 0.49
CA ASN A 95 -10.20 11.66 -0.24
C ASN A 95 -11.70 11.95 -0.31
N GLY A 96 -12.59 10.97 -0.18
CA GLY A 96 -14.02 11.17 -0.40
C GLY A 96 -14.87 11.30 0.85
N ARG A 97 -14.42 10.73 1.98
CA ARG A 97 -15.29 10.45 3.14
C ARG A 97 -14.69 10.82 4.49
N TYR A 98 -13.37 11.05 4.55
CA TYR A 98 -12.69 11.38 5.79
C TYR A 98 -12.76 12.89 6.05
N GLU A 99 -12.89 13.27 7.31
CA GLU A 99 -12.72 14.65 7.77
C GLU A 99 -11.82 14.61 9.02
N PRO A 100 -10.76 15.42 9.08
CA PRO A 100 -9.83 15.40 10.20
C PRO A 100 -10.45 15.99 11.48
N PRO A 101 -9.95 15.59 12.67
CA PRO A 101 -10.32 16.23 13.92
C PRO A 101 -9.89 17.70 13.93
N GLN A 102 -10.61 18.54 14.69
CA GLN A 102 -10.35 19.97 14.82
C GLN A 102 -9.17 20.23 15.77
N LEU A 103 -7.99 19.75 15.39
CA LEU A 103 -6.74 19.89 16.13
C LEU A 103 -5.77 20.83 15.38
N PRO A 104 -5.11 21.77 16.06
CA PRO A 104 -4.30 22.80 15.40
C PRO A 104 -2.93 22.31 14.90
N ILE A 105 -2.41 21.20 15.44
CA ILE A 105 -1.09 20.67 15.09
C ILE A 105 -1.26 19.35 14.33
N LEU A 106 -0.58 19.21 13.18
CA LEU A 106 -0.46 17.95 12.45
C LEU A 106 0.94 17.37 12.68
N ALA A 107 1.03 16.12 13.12
CA ALA A 107 2.29 15.38 13.15
C ALA A 107 2.28 14.25 12.12
N LEU A 108 3.20 14.35 11.16
CA LEU A 108 3.45 13.36 10.12
C LEU A 108 4.56 12.42 10.61
N LEU A 109 4.20 11.16 10.86
CA LEU A 109 5.07 10.13 11.41
C LEU A 109 5.47 9.14 10.31
N PRO A 110 6.71 8.61 10.31
CA PRO A 110 7.07 7.55 9.36
C PRO A 110 6.32 6.24 9.69
N ALA A 111 6.03 5.42 8.67
CA ALA A 111 5.40 4.10 8.86
C ALA A 111 6.18 3.19 9.82
N PHE A 112 7.50 3.24 9.74
CA PHE A 112 8.40 2.29 10.39
C PHE A 112 9.01 2.92 11.64
N GLY A 113 8.48 2.56 12.79
CA GLY A 113 8.96 3.01 14.09
C GLY A 113 7.94 2.61 15.15
N LYS A 114 8.40 1.86 16.17
CA LYS A 114 7.52 1.43 17.26
C LYS A 114 7.24 2.54 18.26
N GLU A 115 8.15 3.51 18.37
CA GLU A 115 8.05 4.56 19.37
C GLU A 115 7.40 5.80 18.78
N ARG A 116 6.28 6.21 19.39
CA ARG A 116 5.72 7.54 19.16
C ARG A 116 6.78 8.55 19.61
N PRO A 117 7.18 9.52 18.75
CA PRO A 117 8.09 10.55 19.20
C PRO A 117 7.46 11.31 20.37
N LYS A 118 8.29 11.81 21.29
CA LYS A 118 7.81 12.65 22.39
C LYS A 118 7.24 13.94 21.79
N LEU A 119 5.94 14.13 21.93
CA LEU A 119 5.24 15.35 21.53
C LEU A 119 5.12 16.28 22.74
N GLU A 120 5.35 17.57 22.52
CA GLU A 120 5.17 18.60 23.55
C GLU A 120 3.69 18.78 23.92
N GLU A 121 2.79 18.71 22.92
CA GLU A 121 1.35 18.95 23.06
C GLU A 121 0.52 17.81 22.43
N PRO A 122 0.57 16.57 22.95
CA PRO A 122 -0.07 15.41 22.33
C PRO A 122 -1.58 15.56 22.18
N GLU A 123 -2.26 16.19 23.15
CA GLU A 123 -3.71 16.40 23.16
C GLU A 123 -4.18 17.38 22.07
N ARG A 124 -3.28 18.21 21.54
CA ARG A 124 -3.55 19.20 20.49
C ARG A 124 -3.01 18.78 19.12
N THR A 125 -2.49 17.55 19.02
CA THR A 125 -1.78 17.06 17.85
C THR A 125 -2.55 15.92 17.18
N HIS A 126 -2.97 16.16 15.94
CA HIS A 126 -3.48 15.11 15.07
C HIS A 126 -2.33 14.28 14.51
N LEU A 127 -2.42 12.96 14.66
CA LEU A 127 -1.40 12.01 14.27
C LEU A 127 -1.74 11.37 12.93
N VAL A 128 -0.81 11.47 11.98
CA VAL A 128 -0.93 10.84 10.66
C VAL A 128 0.35 10.08 10.35
N ARG A 129 0.24 8.78 10.13
CA ARG A 129 1.35 7.93 9.68
C ARG A 129 1.47 7.92 8.16
N LEU A 130 2.70 7.92 7.68
CA LEU A 130 3.05 7.83 6.26
C LEU A 130 3.32 6.37 5.90
N VAL A 131 2.28 5.65 5.48
CA VAL A 131 2.29 4.20 5.32
C VAL A 131 2.37 3.80 3.84
N PRO A 132 3.46 3.14 3.36
CA PRO A 132 3.49 2.60 2.01
C PRO A 132 2.58 1.37 1.84
N PRO A 133 1.89 1.20 0.69
CA PRO A 133 1.72 2.18 -0.39
C PRO A 133 0.55 3.17 -0.16
N PHE A 134 -0.15 3.07 0.98
CA PHE A 134 -1.38 3.79 1.30
C PHE A 134 -1.26 5.32 1.48
N GLY A 135 -0.07 5.87 1.71
CA GLY A 135 0.14 7.31 1.88
C GLY A 135 -0.15 7.80 3.30
N ALA A 136 -0.75 8.98 3.41
CA ALA A 136 -1.10 9.59 4.69
C ALA A 136 -2.29 8.85 5.33
N VAL A 137 -2.04 8.12 6.41
CA VAL A 137 -3.01 7.34 7.17
C VAL A 137 -3.20 7.99 8.54
N PRO A 138 -4.35 8.63 8.80
CA PRO A 138 -4.72 9.10 10.13
C PRO A 138 -4.75 7.97 11.15
N GLU A 139 -4.33 8.25 12.39
CA GLU A 139 -4.25 7.25 13.46
C GLU A 139 -5.62 6.59 13.73
N GLU A 140 -6.72 7.32 13.57
CA GLU A 140 -8.08 6.81 13.78
C GLU A 140 -8.46 5.71 12.77
N LEU A 141 -7.73 5.60 11.66
CA LEU A 141 -7.95 4.60 10.61
C LEU A 141 -6.92 3.46 10.65
N GLU A 142 -5.91 3.53 11.51
CA GLU A 142 -4.82 2.55 11.56
C GLU A 142 -5.28 1.14 11.93
N GLU A 143 -6.42 0.97 12.60
CA GLU A 143 -6.94 -0.36 12.95
C GLU A 143 -7.88 -0.96 11.89
N ILE A 144 -8.12 -0.24 10.80
CA ILE A 144 -9.09 -0.63 9.76
C ILE A 144 -8.36 -1.34 8.62
N TYR A 145 -8.93 -2.45 8.11
CA TYR A 145 -8.40 -3.10 6.90
C TYR A 145 -8.43 -2.16 5.68
N PRO A 146 -7.37 -2.10 4.85
CA PRO A 146 -6.09 -2.83 4.96
C PRO A 146 -5.01 -2.11 5.80
N LEU A 147 -5.29 -0.90 6.29
CA LEU A 147 -4.34 0.02 6.92
C LEU A 147 -3.76 -0.51 8.24
N GLY A 148 -4.47 -1.38 8.95
CA GLY A 148 -3.97 -2.08 10.14
C GLY A 148 -3.43 -3.48 9.88
N GLN A 149 -3.57 -3.98 8.65
CA GLN A 149 -3.33 -5.37 8.31
C GLN A 149 -2.57 -5.45 6.98
N PHE A 150 -1.30 -5.05 7.01
CA PHE A 150 -0.43 -5.06 5.83
C PHE A 150 0.99 -5.53 6.15
N GLN A 151 1.69 -6.00 5.11
CA GLN A 151 3.10 -6.33 5.13
C GLN A 151 3.79 -5.66 3.96
N VAL A 152 4.83 -4.89 4.27
CA VAL A 152 5.67 -4.20 3.29
C VAL A 152 7.15 -4.44 3.61
N PRO A 153 8.03 -4.51 2.60
CA PRO A 153 9.48 -4.54 2.82
C PRO A 153 9.95 -3.33 3.62
N ARG A 154 11.00 -3.51 4.44
CA ARG A 154 11.64 -2.41 5.18
C ARG A 154 12.43 -1.47 4.27
N GLU A 155 13.01 -2.02 3.22
CA GLU A 155 13.67 -1.28 2.14
C GLU A 155 12.60 -0.90 1.12
N LEU A 156 12.39 0.41 0.95
CA LEU A 156 11.33 0.91 0.09
C LEU A 156 11.80 1.01 -1.36
N ASP A 157 10.94 0.57 -2.28
CA ASP A 157 11.14 0.86 -3.70
C ASP A 157 10.68 2.28 -4.09
N ALA A 158 11.03 2.69 -5.30
CA ALA A 158 10.69 4.02 -5.80
C ALA A 158 9.17 4.25 -5.91
N MET A 159 8.40 3.20 -6.18
CA MET A 159 6.95 3.29 -6.33
C MET A 159 6.27 3.48 -4.97
N GLN A 160 6.74 2.81 -3.93
CA GLN A 160 6.29 3.00 -2.55
C GLN A 160 6.53 4.44 -2.09
N ILE A 161 7.75 4.95 -2.29
CA ILE A 161 8.12 6.33 -1.93
C ILE A 161 7.24 7.33 -2.68
N LYS A 162 7.09 7.15 -3.99
CA LYS A 162 6.26 8.00 -4.84
C LYS A 162 4.79 7.97 -4.41
N SER A 163 4.23 6.78 -4.18
CA SER A 163 2.83 6.60 -3.76
C SER A 163 2.57 7.35 -2.45
N VAL A 164 3.48 7.24 -1.48
CA VAL A 164 3.31 7.94 -0.20
C VAL A 164 3.45 9.45 -0.35
N ALA A 165 4.44 9.93 -1.11
CA ALA A 165 4.61 11.35 -1.37
C ALA A 165 3.37 11.95 -2.06
N GLU A 166 2.81 11.28 -3.07
CA GLU A 166 1.57 11.72 -3.73
C GLU A 166 0.37 11.71 -2.78
N GLY A 167 0.23 10.66 -1.97
CA GLY A 167 -0.84 10.57 -0.97
C GLY A 167 -0.74 11.70 0.07
N LEU A 168 0.48 12.02 0.50
CA LEU A 168 0.75 13.12 1.42
C LEU A 168 0.45 14.48 0.80
N SER A 169 0.90 14.75 -0.43
CA SER A 169 0.58 15.98 -1.16
C SER A 169 -0.93 16.20 -1.22
N ARG A 170 -1.70 15.19 -1.66
CA ARG A 170 -3.16 15.32 -1.75
C ARG A 170 -3.83 15.55 -0.39
N PHE A 171 -3.33 14.89 0.66
CA PHE A 171 -3.83 15.11 2.01
C PHE A 171 -3.58 16.55 2.48
N LEU A 172 -2.41 17.11 2.21
CA LEU A 172 -2.04 18.47 2.60
C LEU A 172 -2.71 19.54 1.71
N GLU A 173 -2.90 19.28 0.42
CA GLU A 173 -3.66 20.16 -0.47
C GLU A 173 -5.09 20.35 0.04
N ARG A 174 -5.70 19.25 0.52
CA ARG A 174 -7.08 19.27 1.01
C ARG A 174 -7.21 19.77 2.44
N TYR A 175 -6.42 19.20 3.36
CA TYR A 175 -6.58 19.42 4.79
C TYR A 175 -5.49 20.28 5.40
N GLY A 176 -4.43 20.61 4.65
CA GLY A 176 -3.31 21.38 5.17
C GLY A 176 -3.75 22.70 5.77
N GLY A 177 -4.75 23.37 5.19
CA GLY A 177 -5.32 24.63 5.70
C GLY A 177 -5.91 24.57 7.11
N HIS A 178 -6.30 23.40 7.60
CA HIS A 178 -6.90 23.22 8.93
C HIS A 178 -5.90 23.32 10.08
N TYR A 179 -4.62 23.12 9.79
CA TYR A 179 -3.57 23.09 10.81
C TYR A 179 -2.82 24.41 10.86
N GLU A 180 -2.54 24.89 12.07
CA GLU A 180 -1.67 26.04 12.33
C GLU A 180 -0.19 25.66 12.19
N ARG A 181 0.16 24.41 12.54
CA ARG A 181 1.53 23.90 12.53
C ARG A 181 1.59 22.47 12.00
N VAL A 182 2.60 22.17 11.19
CA VAL A 182 2.86 20.82 10.67
C VAL A 182 4.25 20.37 11.11
N LEU A 183 4.33 19.24 11.80
CA LEU A 183 5.56 18.58 12.22
C LEU A 183 5.82 17.39 11.30
N LEU A 184 6.94 17.39 10.58
CA LEU A 184 7.35 16.25 9.77
C LEU A 184 8.53 15.55 10.44
N PHE A 185 8.29 14.34 10.93
CA PHE A 185 9.33 13.46 11.44
C PHE A 185 9.94 12.68 10.26
N ASN A 186 11.05 13.19 9.72
CA ASN A 186 11.65 12.68 8.50
C ASN A 186 12.79 11.69 8.81
N ASP A 187 12.78 10.56 8.11
CA ASP A 187 13.94 9.66 8.01
C ASP A 187 14.53 9.84 6.62
N GLU A 188 15.49 10.76 6.49
CA GLU A 188 16.13 11.10 5.19
C GLU A 188 16.77 9.88 4.52
N ARG A 189 17.21 8.88 5.28
CA ARG A 189 17.84 7.68 4.71
C ARG A 189 16.84 6.84 3.92
N ARG A 190 15.57 6.83 4.34
CA ARG A 190 14.51 6.07 3.67
C ARG A 190 13.78 6.87 2.61
N TRP A 191 13.45 8.12 2.92
CA TRP A 191 12.54 8.91 2.11
C TRP A 191 13.26 9.91 1.19
N GLY A 192 14.55 10.14 1.43
CA GLY A 192 15.30 11.21 0.78
C GLY A 192 14.61 12.56 0.99
N LYS A 193 14.43 13.30 -0.10
CA LYS A 193 13.75 14.61 -0.12
C LYS A 193 12.25 14.52 -0.43
N SER A 194 11.74 13.33 -0.75
CA SER A 194 10.39 13.16 -1.32
C SER A 194 9.28 13.66 -0.40
N LEU A 195 9.38 13.40 0.91
CA LEU A 195 8.38 13.86 1.89
C LEU A 195 8.42 15.38 2.11
N VAL A 196 9.62 15.96 2.17
CA VAL A 196 9.78 17.41 2.29
C VAL A 196 9.22 18.10 1.04
N GLU A 197 9.44 17.52 -0.13
CA GLU A 197 8.88 18.02 -1.38
C GLU A 197 7.36 17.86 -1.48
N ALA A 198 6.78 16.82 -0.87
CA ALA A 198 5.33 16.67 -0.79
C ALA A 198 4.68 17.73 0.11
N CYS A 199 5.42 18.28 1.08
CA CYS A 199 4.95 19.32 2.00
C CYS A 199 5.08 20.76 1.47
N LYS A 200 5.34 20.98 0.17
CA LYS A 200 5.56 22.31 -0.44
C LYS A 200 4.46 23.32 -0.12
N ASP A 201 3.20 22.89 -0.07
CA ASP A 201 2.06 23.79 0.17
C ASP A 201 1.95 24.30 1.60
N VAL A 202 2.59 23.61 2.56
CA VAL A 202 2.57 23.95 3.98
C VAL A 202 3.91 24.44 4.50
N VAL A 203 4.86 24.78 3.62
CA VAL A 203 6.24 25.17 3.98
C VAL A 203 6.30 26.27 5.05
N LYS A 204 5.40 27.26 5.00
CA LYS A 204 5.38 28.38 5.97
C LYS A 204 5.11 27.94 7.42
N LYS A 205 4.48 26.78 7.61
CA LYS A 205 4.11 26.22 8.92
C LYS A 205 4.75 24.86 9.20
N LEU A 206 5.66 24.44 8.33
CA LEU A 206 6.34 23.15 8.41
C LEU A 206 7.56 23.26 9.31
N LYS A 207 7.66 22.36 10.29
CA LYS A 207 8.87 22.08 11.05
C LYS A 207 9.31 20.66 10.75
N VAL A 208 10.49 20.52 10.14
CA VAL A 208 11.10 19.21 9.86
C VAL A 208 11.96 18.80 11.06
N ILE A 209 11.74 17.59 11.55
CA ILE A 209 12.45 16.96 12.67
C ILE A 209 13.11 15.70 12.11
N GLN A 210 14.42 15.59 12.20
CA GLN A 210 15.16 14.41 11.72
C GLN A 210 15.17 13.33 12.80
N LEU A 211 14.96 12.08 12.38
CA LEU A 211 15.01 10.88 13.24
C LEU A 211 16.36 10.16 13.19
#